data_AF-A0A5C4N3H7-F1
#
_entry.id   AF-A0A5C4N3H7-F1
#
_cell.length_a   1.000
_cell.length_b   1.000
_cell.length_c   1.000
_cell.angle_alpha   90.00
_cell.angle_beta   90.00
_cell.angle_gamma   90.00
#
_symmetry.space_group_name_H-M   'P 1'
#
loop_
_entity.id
_entity.type
_entity.pdbx_description
1 polymer ?
#
loop_
_entity_poly.entity_id
_entity_poly.type
_entity_poly.pdbx_seq_one_letter_code
_entity_poly.pdbx_strand_id
1 'polypeptide(L)'
;MTSAQVGWGVQLAPGVVRIRAPNPSPFTAQGTNTYILGETSPCVIDPGPDHEGHLEAVLAELRGRRPAAILVTHAHRDHSGLAPALAHRTGAPVMAFGDAWAGLRPGSGRLGPEWGADLHFAPDQLLADGERIRLEDRDLIVWHTPGHMGNHLCFDDGAGLFTGDHAMGFATSIVSPPEGDMGDYIRSLERLLTLGQRQLLPGHGEPVADGQARLSELMAHRRTREAQVLLLLKQGPATPVEVAKVLYPNLHSQLGSAAARTVLAHLLLLERTSQVAREGPPGIDTPFRCV
;
A
#
# COMPACT_ATOMS: atom_id res chain seq x y z
N MET A 1 -13.21 -5.45 23.03
CA MET A 1 -13.05 -4.70 21.76
C MET A 1 -13.79 -5.50 20.71
N THR A 2 -14.92 -4.99 20.24
CA THR A 2 -15.75 -5.64 19.22
C THR A 2 -14.91 -5.83 17.96
N SER A 3 -14.74 -7.06 17.48
CA SER A 3 -14.20 -7.27 16.15
C SER A 3 -15.12 -6.51 15.19
N ALA A 4 -14.59 -5.54 14.45
CA ALA A 4 -15.39 -4.82 13.47
C ALA A 4 -16.08 -5.84 12.54
N GLN A 5 -17.41 -5.82 12.52
CA GLN A 5 -18.19 -6.75 11.71
C GLN A 5 -17.91 -6.43 10.23
N VAL A 6 -17.44 -7.44 9.51
CA VAL A 6 -17.23 -7.40 8.07
C VAL A 6 -18.54 -7.02 7.38
N GLY A 7 -18.49 -6.10 6.41
CA GLY A 7 -19.66 -5.66 5.64
C GLY A 7 -20.54 -4.60 6.31
N TRP A 8 -20.14 -4.02 7.45
CA TRP A 8 -20.88 -2.94 8.11
C TRP A 8 -20.01 -1.69 8.32
N GLY A 9 -20.61 -0.51 8.20
CA GLY A 9 -19.96 0.77 8.45
C GLY A 9 -19.65 0.97 9.93
N VAL A 10 -18.39 1.28 10.24
CA VAL A 10 -17.93 1.68 11.57
C VAL A 10 -17.53 3.14 11.53
N GLN A 11 -18.21 3.97 12.32
CA GLN A 11 -17.84 5.38 12.49
C GLN A 11 -16.51 5.47 13.25
N LEU A 12 -15.49 6.08 12.63
CA LEU A 12 -14.18 6.28 13.26
C LEU A 12 -14.03 7.69 13.86
N ALA A 13 -14.58 8.68 13.17
CA ALA A 13 -14.60 10.09 13.57
C ALA A 13 -15.77 10.79 12.85
N PRO A 14 -16.21 12.01 13.22
CA PRO A 14 -17.22 12.75 12.47
C PRO A 14 -16.87 12.82 10.98
N GLY A 15 -17.82 12.40 10.13
CA GLY A 15 -17.62 12.34 8.67
C GLY A 15 -16.61 11.30 8.17
N VAL A 16 -16.18 10.33 8.99
CA VAL A 16 -15.28 9.24 8.57
C VAL A 16 -15.87 7.88 8.98
N VAL A 17 -16.25 7.09 7.98
CA VAL A 17 -16.76 5.72 8.14
C VAL A 17 -15.80 4.75 7.48
N ARG A 18 -15.58 3.59 8.12
CA ARG A 18 -14.84 2.48 7.54
C ARG A 18 -15.76 1.29 7.32
N ILE A 19 -15.71 0.69 6.15
CA ILE A 19 -16.36 -0.58 5.81
C ILE A 19 -15.26 -1.58 5.47
N ARG A 20 -15.27 -2.75 6.12
CA ARG A 20 -14.29 -3.80 5.84
C ARG A 20 -14.86 -4.82 4.86
N ALA A 21 -14.17 -5.03 3.75
CA ALA A 21 -14.52 -6.02 2.73
C ALA A 21 -14.34 -7.47 3.24
N PRO A 22 -15.16 -8.42 2.77
CA PRO A 22 -15.12 -9.82 3.17
C PRO A 22 -14.04 -10.63 2.41
N ASN A 23 -12.81 -10.12 2.38
CA ASN A 23 -11.68 -10.74 1.66
C ASN A 23 -10.47 -11.04 2.57
N PRO A 24 -10.63 -11.75 3.71
CA PRO A 24 -9.50 -12.04 4.60
C PRO A 24 -8.47 -12.97 3.93
N SER A 25 -7.19 -12.67 4.13
CA SER A 25 -6.07 -13.47 3.63
C SER A 25 -4.78 -13.14 4.40
N PRO A 26 -3.68 -13.88 4.19
CA PRO A 26 -2.38 -13.49 4.72
C PRO A 26 -1.89 -12.09 4.28
N PHE A 27 -2.39 -11.56 3.16
CA PHE A 27 -2.03 -10.25 2.63
C PHE A 27 -2.97 -9.15 3.15
N THR A 28 -4.27 -9.43 3.23
CA THR A 28 -5.32 -8.46 3.55
C THR A 28 -5.78 -8.50 5.02
N ALA A 29 -5.18 -9.36 5.84
CA ALA A 29 -5.57 -9.64 7.22
C ALA A 29 -7.07 -9.97 7.36
N GLN A 30 -7.85 -9.12 8.05
CA GLN A 30 -9.29 -9.32 8.20
C GLN A 30 -10.09 -8.89 6.96
N GLY A 31 -9.46 -8.22 5.99
CA GLY A 31 -10.07 -7.66 4.78
C GLY A 31 -9.59 -6.24 4.49
N THR A 32 -9.85 -5.76 3.28
CA THR A 32 -9.53 -4.40 2.84
C THR A 32 -10.50 -3.40 3.47
N ASN A 33 -9.99 -2.28 3.95
CA ASN A 33 -10.73 -1.19 4.54
C ASN A 33 -11.08 -0.17 3.45
N THR A 34 -12.37 -0.03 3.16
CA THR A 34 -12.92 1.09 2.39
C THR A 34 -13.28 2.21 3.34
N TYR A 35 -12.89 3.44 3.01
CA TYR A 35 -13.24 4.61 3.81
C TYR A 35 -14.21 5.52 3.06
N ILE A 36 -15.23 6.01 3.76
CA ILE A 36 -16.17 7.01 3.26
C ILE A 36 -15.97 8.29 4.07
N LEU A 37 -15.65 9.39 3.38
CA LEU A 37 -15.29 10.67 3.97
C LEU A 37 -16.25 11.78 3.54
N GLY A 38 -16.76 12.56 4.48
CA GLY A 38 -17.67 13.68 4.24
C GLY A 38 -19.14 13.31 4.36
N GLU A 39 -20.02 14.32 4.45
CA GLU A 39 -21.44 14.11 4.73
C GLU A 39 -22.33 14.34 3.51
N THR A 40 -22.09 15.39 2.73
CA THR A 40 -23.00 15.76 1.64
C THR A 40 -22.57 15.15 0.30
N SER A 41 -21.32 15.38 -0.11
CA SER A 41 -20.70 14.83 -1.32
C SER A 41 -19.44 14.04 -0.94
N PRO A 42 -19.60 12.78 -0.48
CA PRO A 42 -18.50 12.07 0.17
C PRO A 42 -17.43 11.61 -0.84
N CYS A 43 -16.21 11.36 -0.38
CA CYS A 43 -15.22 10.57 -1.11
C CYS A 43 -15.25 9.12 -0.62
N VAL A 44 -14.97 8.19 -1.53
CA VAL A 44 -14.70 6.78 -1.20
C VAL A 44 -13.23 6.51 -1.45
N ILE A 45 -12.46 6.11 -0.42
CA ILE A 45 -11.05 5.71 -0.56
C ILE A 45 -10.97 4.19 -0.53
N ASP A 46 -10.35 3.61 -1.56
CA ASP A 46 -10.18 2.17 -1.79
C ASP A 46 -11.50 1.40 -1.72
N PRO A 47 -12.30 1.38 -2.80
CA PRO A 47 -13.64 0.77 -2.79
C PRO A 47 -13.62 -0.73 -2.51
N GLY A 48 -12.47 -1.39 -2.57
CA GLY A 48 -12.31 -2.78 -2.17
C GLY A 48 -12.17 -3.75 -3.35
N PRO A 49 -12.17 -5.07 -3.10
CA PRO A 49 -12.18 -6.09 -4.14
C PRO A 49 -13.50 -6.08 -4.91
N ASP A 50 -13.49 -6.59 -6.13
CA ASP A 50 -14.71 -6.84 -6.90
C ASP A 50 -15.58 -7.90 -6.20
N HIS A 51 -16.45 -7.42 -5.31
CA HIS A 51 -17.30 -8.24 -4.45
C HIS A 51 -18.66 -7.57 -4.28
N GLU A 52 -19.70 -8.18 -4.84
CA GLU A 52 -21.06 -7.62 -4.89
C GLU A 52 -21.61 -7.26 -3.51
N GLY A 53 -21.45 -8.13 -2.50
CA GLY A 53 -21.92 -7.83 -1.14
C GLY A 53 -21.20 -6.64 -0.48
N HIS A 54 -19.97 -6.33 -0.91
CA HIS A 54 -19.22 -5.17 -0.40
C HIS A 54 -19.66 -3.90 -1.12
N LEU A 55 -19.92 -3.99 -2.44
CA LEU A 55 -20.55 -2.91 -3.20
C LEU A 55 -21.86 -2.46 -2.57
N GLU A 56 -22.75 -3.40 -2.26
CA GLU A 56 -24.03 -3.07 -1.65
C GLU A 56 -23.86 -2.47 -0.24
N ALA A 57 -22.85 -2.89 0.53
CA ALA A 57 -22.52 -2.25 1.81
C ALA A 57 -22.04 -0.80 1.64
N VAL A 58 -21.16 -0.54 0.66
CA VAL A 58 -20.69 0.82 0.33
C VAL A 58 -21.85 1.69 -0.14
N LEU A 59 -22.71 1.20 -1.03
CA LEU A 59 -23.89 1.93 -1.52
C LEU A 59 -24.91 2.21 -0.40
N ALA A 60 -25.12 1.26 0.50
CA ALA A 60 -25.99 1.44 1.66
C ALA A 60 -25.48 2.55 2.58
N GLU A 61 -24.17 2.61 2.83
CA GLU A 61 -23.57 3.69 3.62
C GLU A 61 -23.61 5.03 2.89
N LEU A 62 -23.46 5.05 1.56
CA LEU A 62 -23.64 6.27 0.76
C LEU A 62 -25.08 6.79 0.81
N ARG A 63 -26.09 5.97 1.11
CA ARG A 63 -27.51 6.38 1.25
C ARG A 63 -28.03 7.20 0.05
N GLY A 64 -27.61 6.82 -1.15
CA GLY A 64 -27.97 7.50 -2.39
C GLY A 64 -27.21 8.81 -2.67
N ARG A 65 -26.31 9.24 -1.79
CA ARG A 65 -25.39 10.36 -2.06
C ARG A 65 -24.42 9.96 -3.15
N ARG A 66 -24.24 10.81 -4.16
CA ARG A 66 -23.21 10.64 -5.18
C ARG A 66 -21.86 11.03 -4.59
N PRO A 67 -20.85 10.14 -4.63
CA PRO A 67 -19.50 10.53 -4.22
C PRO A 67 -18.93 11.65 -5.11
N ALA A 68 -18.17 12.56 -4.50
CA ALA A 68 -17.37 13.54 -5.23
C ALA A 68 -16.30 12.84 -6.09
N ALA A 69 -15.67 11.81 -5.52
CA ALA A 69 -14.68 10.98 -6.18
C ALA A 69 -14.55 9.59 -5.52
N ILE A 70 -14.13 8.61 -6.31
CA ILE A 70 -13.64 7.32 -5.85
C ILE A 70 -12.12 7.37 -5.95
N LEU A 71 -11.45 7.48 -4.81
CA LEU A 71 -10.00 7.58 -4.70
C LEU A 71 -9.42 6.18 -4.55
N VAL A 72 -8.41 5.85 -5.35
CA VAL A 72 -7.68 4.57 -5.25
C VAL A 72 -6.25 4.87 -4.87
N THR A 73 -5.78 4.27 -3.77
CA THR A 73 -4.41 4.44 -3.27
C THR A 73 -3.40 3.84 -4.22
N HIS A 74 -3.64 2.63 -4.72
CA HIS A 74 -2.77 1.94 -5.66
C HIS A 74 -3.51 0.83 -6.43
N ALA A 75 -2.89 0.33 -7.50
CA ALA A 75 -3.52 -0.60 -8.42
C ALA A 75 -3.35 -2.08 -8.02
N HIS A 76 -3.59 -2.42 -6.75
CA HIS A 76 -3.87 -3.80 -6.35
C HIS A 76 -5.38 -4.05 -6.35
N ARG A 77 -5.79 -5.26 -6.74
CA ARG A 77 -7.18 -5.62 -7.03
C ARG A 77 -8.09 -5.52 -5.83
N ASP A 78 -7.57 -5.71 -4.63
CA ASP A 78 -8.35 -5.60 -3.42
C ASP A 78 -8.59 -4.15 -2.99
N HIS A 79 -7.91 -3.18 -3.59
CA HIS A 79 -8.19 -1.74 -3.44
C HIS A 79 -8.97 -1.19 -4.64
N SER A 80 -8.54 -1.53 -5.85
CA SER A 80 -9.02 -0.97 -7.12
C SER A 80 -10.17 -1.73 -7.77
N GLY A 81 -10.35 -3.02 -7.45
CA GLY A 81 -11.19 -3.94 -8.21
C GLY A 81 -12.66 -3.52 -8.27
N LEU A 82 -13.17 -2.90 -7.21
CA LEU A 82 -14.56 -2.42 -7.17
C LEU A 82 -14.76 -1.04 -7.80
N ALA A 83 -13.69 -0.30 -8.09
CA ALA A 83 -13.80 1.07 -8.58
C ALA A 83 -14.67 1.22 -9.84
N PRO A 84 -14.54 0.37 -10.88
CA PRO A 84 -15.38 0.48 -12.08
C PRO A 84 -16.87 0.26 -11.80
N ALA A 85 -17.20 -0.74 -10.97
CA ALA A 85 -18.58 -1.04 -10.62
C ALA A 85 -19.22 0.08 -9.78
N LEU A 86 -18.49 0.60 -8.79
CA LEU A 86 -18.95 1.71 -7.97
C LEU A 86 -19.11 3.00 -8.79
N ALA A 87 -18.17 3.29 -9.68
CA ALA A 87 -18.24 4.43 -10.60
C ALA A 87 -19.46 4.34 -11.51
N HIS A 88 -19.72 3.16 -12.10
CA HIS A 88 -20.91 2.93 -12.92
C HIS A 88 -22.22 3.16 -12.15
N ARG A 89 -22.30 2.68 -10.90
CA ARG A 89 -23.51 2.79 -10.06
C ARG A 89 -23.78 4.20 -9.55
N THR A 90 -22.75 5.01 -9.36
CA THR A 90 -22.86 6.33 -8.72
C THR A 90 -22.62 7.51 -9.67
N GLY A 91 -21.99 7.27 -10.81
CA GLY A 91 -21.52 8.29 -11.74
C GLY A 91 -20.36 9.13 -11.19
N ALA A 92 -19.69 8.70 -10.11
CA ALA A 92 -18.51 9.38 -9.56
C ALA A 92 -17.24 9.02 -10.34
N PRO A 93 -16.31 9.96 -10.56
CA PRO A 93 -15.04 9.67 -11.23
C PRO A 93 -14.10 8.86 -10.33
N VAL A 94 -13.36 7.93 -10.94
CA VAL A 94 -12.23 7.24 -10.32
C VAL A 94 -10.98 8.11 -10.46
N MET A 95 -10.30 8.38 -9.34
CA MET A 95 -9.09 9.19 -9.30
C MET A 95 -7.95 8.41 -8.63
N ALA A 96 -6.77 8.43 -9.22
CA ALA A 96 -5.57 7.77 -8.70
C ALA A 96 -4.31 8.44 -9.26
N PHE A 97 -3.11 8.04 -8.83
CA PHE A 97 -1.87 8.55 -9.41
C PHE A 97 -1.71 8.16 -10.89
N GLY A 98 -2.19 6.97 -11.25
CA GLY A 98 -2.13 6.42 -12.60
C GLY A 98 -2.48 4.94 -12.63
N ASP A 99 -2.23 4.30 -13.77
CA ASP A 99 -2.40 2.86 -13.95
C ASP A 99 -1.38 2.04 -13.12
N ALA A 100 -1.39 0.71 -13.27
CA ALA A 100 -0.48 -0.19 -12.56
C ALA A 100 1.01 0.00 -12.90
N TRP A 101 1.35 0.72 -13.97
CA TRP A 101 2.72 0.95 -14.40
C TRP A 101 3.20 2.37 -14.08
N ALA A 102 2.31 3.25 -13.62
CA ALA A 102 2.66 4.60 -13.22
C ALA A 102 3.63 4.62 -12.04
N GLY A 103 4.59 5.54 -12.07
CA GLY A 103 5.58 5.74 -10.99
C GLY A 103 6.63 4.64 -10.87
N LEU A 104 6.64 3.66 -11.78
CA LEU A 104 7.70 2.66 -11.85
C LEU A 104 9.05 3.29 -12.16
N ARG A 105 10.10 2.76 -11.52
CA ARG A 105 11.46 3.14 -11.86
C ARG A 105 11.84 2.67 -13.27
N PRO A 106 12.49 3.53 -14.09
CA PRO A 106 12.99 3.13 -15.39
C PRO A 106 13.85 1.86 -15.32
N GLY A 107 13.56 0.88 -16.17
CA GLY A 107 14.29 -0.40 -16.23
C GLY A 107 13.85 -1.47 -15.24
N SER A 108 12.84 -1.22 -14.40
CA SER A 108 12.33 -2.21 -13.44
C SER A 108 11.57 -3.37 -14.09
N GLY A 109 10.88 -3.16 -15.22
CA GLY A 109 9.91 -4.09 -15.84
C GLY A 109 10.39 -5.48 -16.30
N ARG A 110 11.61 -5.92 -15.93
CA ARG A 110 12.16 -7.25 -16.27
C ARG A 110 11.75 -8.38 -15.33
N LEU A 111 11.03 -8.08 -14.24
CA LEU A 111 10.79 -9.03 -13.14
C LEU A 111 9.39 -9.67 -13.12
N GLY A 112 8.52 -9.32 -14.08
CA GLY A 112 7.13 -9.77 -14.13
C GLY A 112 6.28 -9.18 -12.99
N PRO A 113 4.94 -9.12 -13.16
CA PRO A 113 4.11 -8.41 -12.21
C PRO A 113 3.95 -9.12 -10.85
N GLU A 114 3.70 -8.35 -9.80
CA GLU A 114 3.34 -8.82 -8.47
C GLU A 114 1.95 -9.47 -8.45
N TRP A 115 1.74 -10.36 -7.47
CA TRP A 115 0.44 -10.91 -7.13
C TRP A 115 -0.55 -9.80 -6.79
N GLY A 116 -1.73 -9.83 -7.41
CA GLY A 116 -2.79 -8.90 -7.09
C GLY A 116 -2.73 -7.56 -7.81
N ALA A 117 -1.68 -7.27 -8.59
CA ALA A 117 -1.67 -6.10 -9.47
C ALA A 117 -2.84 -6.14 -10.47
N ASP A 118 -3.60 -5.05 -10.54
CA ASP A 118 -4.65 -4.86 -11.53
C ASP A 118 -4.06 -4.18 -12.78
N LEU A 119 -3.56 -4.99 -13.71
CA LEU A 119 -2.95 -4.51 -14.95
C LEU A 119 -3.94 -3.83 -15.91
N HIS A 120 -5.24 -3.91 -15.63
CA HIS A 120 -6.30 -3.27 -16.40
C HIS A 120 -6.87 -2.03 -15.70
N PHE A 121 -6.39 -1.71 -14.49
CA PHE A 121 -6.82 -0.51 -13.79
C PHE A 121 -6.42 0.74 -14.57
N ALA A 122 -7.41 1.58 -14.85
CA ALA A 122 -7.23 2.89 -15.46
C ALA A 122 -8.15 3.88 -14.74
N PRO A 123 -7.62 4.90 -14.05
CA PRO A 123 -8.44 5.94 -13.44
C PRO A 123 -9.01 6.88 -14.50
N ASP A 124 -10.15 7.50 -14.21
CA ASP A 124 -10.73 8.56 -15.05
C ASP A 124 -9.92 9.85 -14.99
N GLN A 125 -9.30 10.12 -13.83
CA GLN A 125 -8.50 11.33 -13.59
C GLN A 125 -7.22 10.99 -12.82
N LEU A 126 -6.14 11.69 -13.17
CA LEU A 126 -4.84 11.55 -12.50
C LEU A 126 -4.72 12.56 -11.36
N LEU A 127 -4.18 12.10 -10.23
CA LEU A 127 -3.85 12.92 -9.08
C LEU A 127 -2.36 13.18 -9.02
N ALA A 128 -1.99 14.44 -8.77
CA ALA A 128 -0.61 14.85 -8.60
C ALA A 128 -0.19 14.85 -7.13
N ASP A 129 1.13 14.75 -6.90
CA ASP A 129 1.71 14.93 -5.58
C ASP A 129 1.45 16.35 -5.03
N GLY A 130 0.97 16.44 -3.79
CA GLY A 130 0.62 17.69 -3.13
C GLY A 130 -0.70 18.30 -3.60
N GLU A 131 -1.44 17.63 -4.48
CA GLU A 131 -2.74 18.10 -4.95
C GLU A 131 -3.74 18.16 -3.79
N ARG A 132 -4.60 19.18 -3.82
CA ARG A 132 -5.68 19.36 -2.83
C ARG A 132 -7.03 19.07 -3.46
N ILE A 133 -7.66 18.00 -3.02
CA ILE A 133 -9.03 17.64 -3.38
C ILE A 133 -9.95 18.39 -2.40
N ARG A 134 -10.80 19.27 -2.93
CA ARG A 134 -11.75 20.05 -2.13
C ARG A 134 -13.09 19.34 -2.05
N LEU A 135 -13.50 18.97 -0.84
CA LEU A 135 -14.86 18.52 -0.56
C LEU A 135 -15.61 19.64 0.13
N GLU A 136 -16.94 19.51 0.25
CA GLU A 136 -17.77 20.55 0.87
C GLU A 136 -17.44 20.75 2.35
N ASP A 137 -17.15 19.65 3.07
CA ASP A 137 -17.00 19.64 4.52
C ASP A 137 -15.52 19.53 4.98
N ARG A 138 -14.60 19.18 4.07
CA ARG A 138 -13.18 19.00 4.36
C ARG A 138 -12.35 18.95 3.08
N ASP A 139 -11.04 19.11 3.23
CA ASP A 139 -10.10 18.92 2.12
C ASP A 139 -9.25 17.68 2.35
N LEU A 140 -8.81 17.07 1.25
CA LEU A 140 -7.80 16.02 1.24
C LEU A 140 -6.55 16.52 0.53
N ILE A 141 -5.39 16.31 1.14
CA ILE A 141 -4.10 16.50 0.49
C ILE A 141 -3.61 15.13 0.00
N VAL A 142 -3.22 15.08 -1.28
CA VAL A 142 -2.66 13.89 -1.91
C VAL A 142 -1.15 13.86 -1.70
N TRP A 143 -0.64 12.74 -1.22
CA TRP A 143 0.80 12.50 -1.11
C TRP A 143 1.19 11.31 -1.96
N HIS A 144 2.03 11.54 -2.98
CA HIS A 144 2.63 10.44 -3.72
C HIS A 144 3.67 9.76 -2.84
N THR A 145 3.42 8.48 -2.54
CA THR A 145 4.18 7.67 -1.59
C THR A 145 4.60 6.34 -2.23
N PRO A 146 5.39 6.39 -3.33
CA PRO A 146 5.84 5.19 -4.00
C PRO A 146 6.67 4.32 -3.07
N GLY A 147 6.70 3.02 -3.33
CA GLY A 147 7.53 2.08 -2.59
C GLY A 147 6.90 0.71 -2.45
N HIS A 148 5.68 0.65 -1.94
CA HIS A 148 4.86 -0.57 -2.02
C HIS A 148 4.51 -0.86 -3.49
N MET A 149 3.98 0.17 -4.16
CA MET A 149 3.74 0.22 -5.59
C MET A 149 4.16 1.60 -6.12
N GLY A 150 4.59 1.69 -7.38
CA GLY A 150 5.03 2.96 -8.00
C GLY A 150 3.94 4.03 -8.02
N ASN A 151 2.68 3.64 -8.15
CA ASN A 151 1.53 4.54 -8.20
C ASN A 151 0.87 4.80 -6.83
N HIS A 152 1.50 4.39 -5.73
CA HIS A 152 0.89 4.45 -4.41
C HIS A 152 0.70 5.89 -3.90
N LEU A 153 -0.49 6.19 -3.39
CA LEU A 153 -0.87 7.45 -2.76
C LEU A 153 -1.25 7.25 -1.29
N CYS A 154 -0.93 8.25 -0.46
CA CYS A 154 -1.61 8.47 0.80
C CYS A 154 -2.51 9.71 0.70
N PHE A 155 -3.61 9.74 1.45
CA PHE A 155 -4.51 10.90 1.52
C PHE A 155 -4.54 11.45 2.95
N ASP A 156 -4.50 12.76 3.10
CA ASP A 156 -4.44 13.44 4.41
C ASP A 156 -5.59 14.42 4.55
N ASP A 157 -6.45 14.23 5.55
CA ASP A 157 -7.58 15.12 5.83
C ASP A 157 -7.30 16.13 6.97
N GLY A 158 -6.05 16.20 7.44
CA GLY A 158 -5.61 17.01 8.56
C GLY A 158 -5.88 16.41 9.94
N ALA A 159 -6.76 15.40 10.05
CA ALA A 159 -7.03 14.66 11.27
C ALA A 159 -6.36 13.27 11.28
N GLY A 160 -6.31 12.62 10.12
CA GLY A 160 -5.67 11.32 9.92
C GLY A 160 -5.11 11.15 8.51
N LEU A 161 -4.14 10.25 8.41
CA LEU A 161 -3.51 9.87 7.16
C LEU A 161 -4.04 8.51 6.70
N PHE A 162 -4.72 8.47 5.56
CA PHE A 162 -5.12 7.25 4.86
C PHE A 162 -3.90 6.68 4.15
N THR A 163 -3.36 5.59 4.69
CA THR A 163 -2.02 5.11 4.31
C THR A 163 -2.03 4.00 3.27
N GLY A 164 -3.20 3.51 2.86
CA GLY A 164 -3.30 2.31 2.01
C GLY A 164 -2.40 1.20 2.57
N ASP A 165 -1.57 0.66 1.71
CA ASP A 165 -0.62 -0.41 2.05
C ASP A 165 0.79 0.09 2.35
N HIS A 166 0.99 1.41 2.40
CA HIS A 166 2.28 2.00 2.74
C HIS A 166 2.66 1.78 4.21
N ALA A 167 1.69 1.92 5.12
CA ALA A 167 1.89 1.76 6.56
C ALA A 167 0.66 1.17 7.24
N MET A 168 0.84 0.01 7.88
CA MET A 168 -0.20 -0.74 8.60
C MET A 168 0.23 -1.01 10.04
N GLY A 169 -0.74 -1.22 10.94
CA GLY A 169 -0.46 -1.44 12.37
C GLY A 169 0.07 -2.83 12.73
N PHE A 170 -0.32 -3.87 11.99
CA PHE A 170 -0.07 -5.27 12.36
C PHE A 170 1.12 -5.90 11.62
N ALA A 171 1.56 -5.31 10.50
CA ALA A 171 2.60 -5.84 9.64
C ALA A 171 3.39 -4.73 8.95
N THR A 172 4.56 -5.10 8.41
CA THR A 172 5.31 -4.26 7.47
C THR A 172 4.74 -4.43 6.07
N SER A 173 4.72 -3.36 5.27
CA SER A 173 4.34 -3.43 3.85
C SER A 173 5.21 -4.43 3.08
N ILE A 174 4.65 -5.10 2.09
CA ILE A 174 5.47 -5.86 1.13
C ILE A 174 6.06 -4.86 0.14
N VAL A 175 7.33 -5.00 -0.19
CA VAL A 175 7.97 -4.17 -1.21
C VAL A 175 8.53 -5.10 -2.25
N SER A 176 7.85 -5.20 -3.39
CA SER A 176 8.07 -6.26 -4.36
C SER A 176 8.39 -5.67 -5.74
N PRO A 177 9.64 -5.76 -6.21
CA PRO A 177 10.00 -5.27 -7.55
C PRO A 177 9.39 -6.16 -8.65
N PRO A 178 8.91 -5.60 -9.77
CA PRO A 178 9.22 -4.25 -10.24
C PRO A 178 8.30 -3.14 -9.73
N GLU A 179 7.11 -3.48 -9.21
CA GLU A 179 6.09 -2.54 -8.71
C GLU A 179 6.60 -1.70 -7.55
N GLY A 180 7.20 -2.37 -6.58
CA GLY A 180 7.77 -1.78 -5.39
C GLY A 180 9.26 -1.51 -5.50
N ASP A 181 9.72 -0.50 -4.78
CA ASP A 181 11.13 -0.14 -4.64
C ASP A 181 11.45 0.25 -3.20
N MET A 182 12.46 -0.39 -2.61
CA MET A 182 12.82 -0.16 -1.20
C MET A 182 13.36 1.24 -0.95
N GLY A 183 14.05 1.83 -1.92
CA GLY A 183 14.54 3.20 -1.81
C GLY A 183 13.39 4.20 -1.82
N ASP A 184 12.40 3.99 -2.70
CA ASP A 184 11.17 4.80 -2.73
C ASP A 184 10.38 4.67 -1.45
N TYR A 185 10.19 3.44 -0.97
CA TYR A 185 9.51 3.16 0.29
C TYR A 185 10.15 3.91 1.47
N ILE A 186 11.47 3.86 1.60
CA ILE A 186 12.20 4.57 2.66
C ILE A 186 12.02 6.09 2.52
N ARG A 187 12.17 6.67 1.32
CA ARG A 187 11.99 8.13 1.14
C ARG A 187 10.56 8.58 1.41
N SER A 188 9.58 7.77 1.06
CA SER A 188 8.17 8.01 1.37
C SER A 188 7.92 7.96 2.88
N LEU A 189 8.47 6.99 3.61
CA LEU A 189 8.40 6.96 5.07
C LEU A 189 9.07 8.19 5.71
N GLU A 190 10.24 8.61 5.23
CA GLU A 190 10.93 9.81 5.71
C GLU A 190 10.04 11.06 5.52
N ARG A 191 9.43 11.20 4.35
CA ARG A 191 8.48 12.28 4.08
C ARG A 191 7.29 12.23 5.03
N LEU A 192 6.64 11.08 5.19
CA LEU A 192 5.48 10.93 6.08
C LEU A 192 5.82 11.25 7.54
N LEU A 193 7.04 10.93 7.99
CA LEU A 193 7.52 11.33 9.32
C LEU A 193 7.59 12.86 9.46
N THR A 194 8.08 13.57 8.43
CA THR A 194 8.15 15.05 8.48
C THR A 194 6.79 15.74 8.53
N LEU A 195 5.73 15.09 8.06
CA LEU A 195 4.37 15.63 8.11
C LEU A 195 3.75 15.60 9.52
N GLY A 196 4.36 14.90 10.49
CA GLY A 196 3.92 14.97 11.89
C GLY A 196 2.58 14.27 12.20
N GLN A 197 2.20 13.29 11.38
CA GLN A 197 0.86 12.68 11.42
C GLN A 197 0.55 11.95 12.72
N ARG A 198 -0.64 12.20 13.27
CA ARG A 198 -1.08 11.64 14.55
C ARG A 198 -1.67 10.25 14.41
N GLN A 199 -2.62 10.07 13.49
CA GLN A 199 -3.31 8.80 13.30
C GLN A 199 -3.11 8.28 11.88
N LEU A 200 -2.91 6.97 11.73
CA LEU A 200 -2.91 6.28 10.44
C LEU A 200 -4.20 5.48 10.26
N LEU A 201 -4.74 5.52 9.05
CA LEU A 201 -5.95 4.83 8.60
C LEU A 201 -5.56 3.90 7.45
N PRO A 202 -5.11 2.66 7.77
CA PRO A 202 -4.50 1.76 6.79
C PRO A 202 -5.51 1.05 5.89
N GLY A 203 -5.05 0.61 4.73
CA GLY A 203 -5.79 -0.28 3.83
C GLY A 203 -6.20 -1.59 4.48
N HIS A 204 -5.45 -2.06 5.49
CA HIS A 204 -5.78 -3.27 6.25
C HIS A 204 -5.62 -3.09 7.76
N GLY A 205 -6.43 -3.82 8.52
CA GLY A 205 -6.36 -3.85 9.98
C GLY A 205 -7.02 -2.64 10.65
N GLU A 206 -6.61 -2.35 11.88
CA GLU A 206 -7.19 -1.27 12.70
C GLU A 206 -6.42 0.06 12.56
N PRO A 207 -7.08 1.21 12.82
CA PRO A 207 -6.41 2.51 12.91
C PRO A 207 -5.24 2.49 13.89
N VAL A 208 -4.16 3.19 13.55
CA VAL A 208 -2.97 3.34 14.38
C VAL A 208 -2.99 4.70 15.06
N ALA A 209 -3.15 4.73 16.38
CA ALA A 209 -3.32 5.96 17.14
C ALA A 209 -2.05 6.81 17.27
N ASP A 210 -0.86 6.19 17.24
CA ASP A 210 0.44 6.88 17.25
C ASP A 210 1.17 6.61 15.93
N GLY A 211 0.83 7.41 14.92
CA GLY A 211 1.37 7.31 13.57
C GLY A 211 2.87 7.58 13.52
N GLN A 212 3.36 8.56 14.29
CA GLN A 212 4.79 8.88 14.36
C GLN A 212 5.62 7.72 14.90
N ALA A 213 5.18 7.11 16.01
CA ALA A 213 5.84 5.95 16.56
C ALA A 213 5.84 4.79 15.55
N ARG A 214 4.70 4.54 14.89
CA ARG A 214 4.60 3.44 13.92
C ARG A 214 5.48 3.65 12.69
N LEU A 215 5.48 4.84 12.09
CA LEU A 215 6.33 5.15 10.94
C LEU A 215 7.83 5.04 11.31
N SER A 216 8.19 5.46 12.53
CA SER A 216 9.57 5.34 13.04
C SER A 216 9.97 3.87 13.24
N GLU A 217 9.06 3.04 13.76
CA GLU A 217 9.26 1.60 13.91
C GLU A 217 9.45 0.92 12.54
N LEU A 218 8.61 1.26 11.55
CA LEU A 218 8.73 0.73 10.19
C LEU A 218 10.07 1.11 9.55
N MET A 219 10.50 2.38 9.70
CA MET A 219 11.81 2.84 9.24
C MET A 219 12.96 2.07 9.89
N ALA A 220 12.93 1.94 11.22
CA ALA A 220 13.95 1.21 11.97
C ALA A 220 13.99 -0.28 11.56
N HIS A 221 12.82 -0.88 11.30
CA HIS A 221 12.73 -2.25 10.81
C HIS A 221 13.42 -2.42 9.45
N ARG A 222 13.21 -1.50 8.50
CA ARG A 222 13.87 -1.56 7.18
C ARG A 222 15.38 -1.44 7.28
N ARG A 223 15.88 -0.50 8.09
CA ARG A 223 17.32 -0.32 8.31
C ARG A 223 17.95 -1.54 8.99
N THR A 224 17.27 -2.10 9.98
CA THR A 224 17.70 -3.34 10.64
C THR A 224 17.76 -4.50 9.65
N ARG A 225 16.74 -4.63 8.79
CA ARG A 225 16.69 -5.69 7.79
C ARG A 225 17.82 -5.58 6.77
N GLU A 226 18.10 -4.38 6.29
CA GLU A 226 19.20 -4.12 5.37
C GLU A 226 20.57 -4.50 5.99
N ALA A 227 20.81 -4.13 7.26
CA ALA A 227 22.02 -4.52 7.97
C ALA A 227 22.16 -6.04 8.14
N GLN A 228 21.05 -6.76 8.38
CA GLN A 228 21.04 -8.22 8.45
C GLN A 228 21.35 -8.87 7.10
N VAL A 229 20.81 -8.34 6.00
CA VAL A 229 21.12 -8.81 4.64
C VAL A 229 22.61 -8.68 4.34
N LEU A 230 23.21 -7.52 4.64
CA LEU A 230 24.65 -7.31 4.48
C LEU A 230 25.48 -8.26 5.34
N LEU A 231 25.07 -8.52 6.59
CA LEU A 231 25.77 -9.45 7.47
C LEU A 231 25.76 -10.88 6.93
N LEU A 232 24.67 -11.31 6.30
CA LEU A 232 24.58 -12.63 5.65
C LEU A 232 25.49 -12.70 4.42
N LEU A 233 25.49 -11.67 3.57
CA LEU A 233 26.35 -11.63 2.38
C LEU A 233 27.85 -11.56 2.68
N LYS A 234 28.25 -11.08 3.87
CA LYS A 234 29.64 -11.16 4.34
C LYS A 234 30.12 -12.59 4.58
N GLN A 235 29.21 -13.56 4.70
CA GLN A 235 29.56 -14.98 4.86
C GLN A 235 29.77 -15.69 3.51
N GLY A 236 29.34 -15.08 2.41
CA GLY A 236 29.47 -15.60 1.06
C GLY A 236 28.33 -15.09 0.16
N PRO A 237 28.42 -15.29 -1.17
CA PRO A 237 27.32 -14.98 -2.08
C PRO A 237 26.05 -15.73 -1.71
N ALA A 238 24.89 -15.07 -1.79
CA ALA A 238 23.59 -15.68 -1.52
C ALA A 238 22.49 -15.07 -2.38
N THR A 239 21.45 -15.86 -2.63
CA THR A 239 20.24 -15.44 -3.34
C THR A 239 19.22 -14.79 -2.38
N PRO A 240 18.31 -13.94 -2.89
CA PRO A 240 17.18 -13.43 -2.10
C PRO A 240 16.35 -14.53 -1.41
N VAL A 241 16.16 -15.68 -2.06
CA VAL A 241 15.46 -16.84 -1.46
C VAL A 241 16.22 -17.40 -0.25
N GLU A 242 17.53 -17.59 -0.35
CA GLU A 242 18.36 -18.10 0.75
C GLU A 242 18.39 -17.12 1.93
N VAL A 243 18.57 -15.84 1.65
CA VAL A 243 18.54 -14.79 2.67
C VAL A 243 17.17 -14.72 3.34
N ALA A 244 16.07 -14.80 2.58
CA ALA A 244 14.72 -14.80 3.15
C ALA A 244 14.47 -16.01 4.07
N LYS A 245 14.94 -17.21 3.71
CA LYS A 245 14.81 -18.41 4.56
C LYS A 245 15.48 -18.22 5.94
N VAL A 246 16.64 -17.56 5.98
CA VAL A 246 17.35 -17.27 7.25
C VAL A 246 16.64 -16.18 8.05
N LEU A 247 16.19 -15.13 7.37
CA LEU A 247 15.61 -13.94 8.01
C LEU A 247 14.16 -14.12 8.48
N TYR A 248 13.45 -15.10 7.93
CA TYR A 248 12.04 -15.37 8.20
C TYR A 248 11.77 -16.88 8.41
N PRO A 249 12.37 -17.52 9.43
CA PRO A 249 12.36 -18.98 9.58
C PRO A 249 10.96 -19.58 9.86
N ASN A 250 10.04 -18.78 10.41
CA ASN A 250 8.68 -19.21 10.80
C ASN A 250 7.59 -18.62 9.91
N LEU A 251 7.94 -18.16 8.71
CA LEU A 251 7.00 -17.49 7.83
C LEU A 251 6.05 -18.51 7.19
N HIS A 252 4.76 -18.16 7.10
CA HIS A 252 3.77 -18.97 6.40
C HIS A 252 4.24 -19.25 4.97
N SER A 253 4.06 -20.48 4.47
CA SER A 253 4.59 -20.91 3.16
C SER A 253 4.15 -20.01 2.01
N GLN A 254 2.92 -19.49 2.06
CA GLN A 254 2.37 -18.56 1.07
C GLN A 254 3.08 -17.20 1.03
N LEU A 255 3.77 -16.80 2.11
CA LEU A 255 4.48 -15.52 2.21
C LEU A 255 5.98 -15.65 1.88
N GLY A 256 6.50 -16.87 1.70
CA GLY A 256 7.92 -17.10 1.41
C GLY A 256 8.41 -16.38 0.14
N SER A 257 7.60 -16.42 -0.92
CA SER A 257 7.89 -15.71 -2.18
C SER A 257 7.88 -14.18 -1.98
N ALA A 258 6.91 -13.66 -1.23
CA ALA A 258 6.82 -12.23 -0.92
C ALA A 258 8.02 -11.74 -0.08
N ALA A 259 8.48 -12.56 0.86
CA ALA A 259 9.70 -12.28 1.63
C ALA A 259 10.95 -12.26 0.76
N ALA A 260 11.12 -13.26 -0.14
CA ALA A 260 12.23 -13.27 -1.09
C ALA A 260 12.22 -12.04 -2.01
N ARG A 261 11.03 -11.60 -2.47
CA ARG A 261 10.88 -10.37 -3.27
C ARG A 261 11.19 -9.10 -2.46
N THR A 262 10.83 -9.06 -1.19
CA THR A 262 11.21 -7.95 -0.28
C THR A 262 12.71 -7.90 -0.05
N VAL A 263 13.36 -9.06 0.11
CA VAL A 263 14.81 -9.16 0.20
C VAL A 263 15.47 -8.70 -1.11
N LEU A 264 14.92 -9.09 -2.27
CA LEU A 264 15.37 -8.60 -3.57
C LEU A 264 15.29 -7.07 -3.65
N ALA A 265 14.22 -6.44 -3.14
CA ALA A 265 14.11 -4.99 -3.10
C ALA A 265 15.23 -4.32 -2.28
N HIS A 266 15.59 -4.89 -1.13
CA HIS A 266 16.74 -4.44 -0.33
C HIS A 266 18.05 -4.61 -1.10
N LEU A 267 18.27 -5.76 -1.74
CA LEU A 267 19.49 -6.03 -2.49
C LEU A 267 19.67 -5.10 -3.70
N LEU A 268 18.58 -4.78 -4.41
CA LEU A 268 18.61 -3.79 -5.49
C LEU A 268 18.92 -2.38 -4.99
N LEU A 269 18.44 -2.01 -3.80
CA LEU A 269 18.82 -0.74 -3.15
C LEU A 269 20.32 -0.73 -2.78
N LEU A 270 20.80 -1.81 -2.17
CA LEU A 270 22.22 -1.98 -1.80
C LEU A 270 23.14 -1.97 -3.02
N GLU A 271 22.71 -2.56 -4.13
CA GLU A 271 23.46 -2.56 -5.39
C GLU A 271 23.59 -1.13 -5.96
N ARG A 272 22.48 -0.37 -5.96
CA ARG A 272 22.50 1.04 -6.41
C ARG A 272 23.40 1.92 -5.53
N THR A 273 23.55 1.56 -4.25
CA THR A 273 24.46 2.25 -3.33
C THR A 273 25.87 1.63 -3.32
N SER A 274 26.19 0.76 -4.29
CA SER A 274 27.50 0.13 -4.50
C SER A 274 28.01 -0.69 -3.31
N GLN A 275 27.12 -1.23 -2.48
CA GLN A 275 27.47 -2.10 -1.34
C GLN A 275 27.46 -3.59 -1.70
N VAL A 276 26.71 -3.97 -2.73
CA VAL A 276 26.63 -5.34 -3.23
C VAL A 276 26.63 -5.35 -4.76
N ALA A 277 26.96 -6.50 -5.35
CA ALA A 277 26.87 -6.73 -6.78
C ALA A 277 26.14 -8.05 -7.05
N ARG A 278 25.33 -8.08 -8.12
CA ARG A 278 24.62 -9.29 -8.57
C ARG A 278 25.42 -10.07 -9.61
N GLU A 279 25.20 -11.38 -9.66
CA GLU A 279 25.79 -12.30 -10.63
C GLU A 279 24.74 -12.76 -11.67
N GLY A 280 24.19 -11.83 -12.44
CA GLY A 280 23.21 -12.15 -13.49
C GLY A 280 22.09 -11.12 -13.64
N PRO A 281 21.02 -11.46 -14.37
CA PRO A 281 19.81 -10.62 -14.41
C PRO A 281 19.17 -10.53 -13.01
N PRO A 282 18.43 -9.46 -12.69
CA PRO A 282 17.75 -9.36 -11.41
C PRO A 282 16.69 -10.45 -11.26
N GLY A 283 16.57 -11.04 -10.07
CA GLY A 283 15.63 -12.12 -9.78
C GLY A 283 15.80 -12.65 -8.36
N ILE A 284 14.79 -13.38 -7.88
CA ILE A 284 14.80 -13.95 -6.50
C ILE A 284 15.83 -15.08 -6.34
N ASP A 285 16.27 -15.69 -7.44
CA ASP A 285 17.27 -16.76 -7.49
C ASP A 285 18.66 -16.23 -7.94
N THR A 286 18.81 -14.91 -8.12
CA THR A 286 20.08 -14.32 -8.56
C THR A 286 21.02 -14.16 -7.37
N PRO A 287 22.25 -14.69 -7.42
CA PRO A 287 23.22 -14.49 -6.34
C PRO A 287 23.67 -13.03 -6.25
N PHE A 288 23.81 -12.53 -5.03
CA PHE A 288 24.43 -11.26 -4.70
C PHE A 288 25.65 -11.49 -3.80
N ARG A 289 26.63 -10.61 -3.86
CA ARG A 289 27.82 -10.61 -2.99
C ARG A 289 28.17 -9.19 -2.55
N CYS A 290 28.83 -9.03 -1.41
CA CYS A 290 29.39 -7.73 -1.03
C CYS A 290 30.49 -7.29 -2.02
N VAL A 291 30.58 -5.97 -2.22
CA VAL A 291 31.66 -5.31 -2.98
C VAL A 291 32.78 -4.87 -2.04
#